data_AF-A0A7C1D1I2-F1
#
_entry.id   AF-A0A7C1D1I2-F1
#
_cell.length_a   1.000
_cell.length_b   1.000
_cell.length_c   1.000
_cell.angle_alpha   90.00
_cell.angle_beta   90.00
_cell.angle_gamma   90.00
#
_symmetry.space_group_name_H-M   'P 1'
#
loop_
_entity.id
_entity.type
_entity.pdbx_description
1 polymer ?
#
loop_
_entity_poly.entity_id
_entity_poly.type
_entity_poly.pdbx_seq_one_letter_code
_entity_poly.pdbx_strand_id
1 'polypeptide(L)'
;MKGNNNKVKNNRLRLQLLRLIQEQQRIHLGLQIQDVYKLIYQSVFGMRHILENPPAALKFLSAELDAVEAVADEDLSEQISFSGELIRLNLRPYKAAGGGVDELFQVMLLSAQQTTGDINRFLKIWREFSLLVTEKKLNFAVDQLTDFNRQIQDTNYPPMHHSLAYRLANRPAYRVLLRRIAEERLPVFY
;
A
#
# COMPACT_ATOMS: atom_id res chain seq x y z
N MET A 1 21.62 25.96 -11.29
CA MET A 1 20.60 25.10 -11.94
C MET A 1 20.11 23.91 -11.09
N LYS A 2 20.90 23.31 -10.17
CA LYS A 2 20.46 22.17 -9.33
C LYS A 2 19.33 22.50 -8.31
N GLY A 3 19.26 23.74 -7.80
CA GLY A 3 18.27 24.15 -6.79
C GLY A 3 16.82 24.21 -7.29
N ASN A 4 16.59 24.60 -8.55
CA ASN A 4 15.24 24.74 -9.10
C ASN A 4 14.59 23.36 -9.37
N ASN A 5 15.37 22.41 -9.89
CA ASN A 5 14.90 21.04 -10.16
C ASN A 5 14.52 20.27 -8.90
N ASN A 6 15.24 20.47 -7.78
CA ASN A 6 14.90 19.81 -6.52
C ASN A 6 13.61 20.37 -5.90
N LYS A 7 13.39 21.68 -5.99
CA LYS A 7 12.15 22.33 -5.52
C LYS A 7 10.93 21.83 -6.29
N VAL A 8 11.03 21.77 -7.62
CA VAL A 8 9.96 21.25 -8.49
C VAL A 8 9.66 19.77 -8.20
N LYS A 9 10.69 18.92 -8.07
CA LYS A 9 10.52 17.50 -7.74
C LYS A 9 9.85 17.29 -6.39
N ASN A 10 10.22 18.07 -5.36
CA ASN A 10 9.61 17.97 -4.04
C ASN A 10 8.14 18.45 -4.05
N ASN A 11 7.83 19.52 -4.78
CA ASN A 11 6.44 19.98 -4.94
C ASN A 11 5.57 18.93 -5.65
N ARG A 12 6.10 18.25 -6.68
CA ARG A 12 5.37 17.19 -7.37
C ARG A 12 5.08 16.01 -6.44
N LEU A 13 6.09 15.52 -5.71
CA LEU A 13 5.93 14.45 -4.72
C LEU A 13 4.84 14.81 -3.71
N ARG A 14 4.91 16.01 -3.14
CA ARG A 14 3.96 16.50 -2.13
C ARG A 14 2.52 16.49 -2.64
N LEU A 15 2.28 17.01 -3.85
CA LEU A 15 0.95 17.04 -4.45
C LEU A 15 0.40 15.63 -4.74
N GLN A 16 1.26 14.71 -5.21
CA GLN A 16 0.85 13.33 -5.45
C GLN A 16 0.56 12.59 -4.14
N LEU A 17 1.36 12.83 -3.10
CA LEU A 17 1.14 12.28 -1.76
C LEU A 17 -0.17 12.75 -1.15
N LEU A 18 -0.46 14.05 -1.24
CA LEU A 18 -1.72 14.62 -0.79
C LEU A 18 -2.92 13.95 -1.49
N ARG A 19 -2.89 13.86 -2.82
CA ARG A 19 -3.97 13.22 -3.60
C ARG A 19 -4.15 11.74 -3.23
N LEU A 20 -3.05 10.99 -3.10
CA LEU A 20 -3.13 9.57 -2.75
C LEU A 20 -3.80 9.38 -1.39
N ILE A 21 -3.40 10.16 -0.38
CA ILE A 21 -3.98 10.02 0.97
C ILE A 21 -5.44 10.46 0.99
N GLN A 22 -5.80 11.55 0.30
CA GLN A 22 -7.19 12.00 0.19
C GLN A 22 -8.08 10.94 -0.47
N GLU A 23 -7.57 10.27 -1.50
CA GLU A 23 -8.29 9.17 -2.15
C GLU A 23 -8.48 8.00 -1.18
N GLN A 24 -7.44 7.64 -0.43
CA GLN A 24 -7.53 6.58 0.59
C GLN A 24 -8.51 6.96 1.72
N GLN A 25 -8.60 8.23 2.11
CA GLN A 25 -9.60 8.72 3.06
C GLN A 25 -11.03 8.70 2.50
N ARG A 26 -11.19 8.77 1.17
CA ARG A 26 -12.49 8.72 0.49
C ARG A 26 -13.04 7.30 0.42
N ILE A 27 -12.18 6.33 0.11
CA ILE A 27 -12.60 4.95 -0.16
C ILE A 27 -12.56 4.04 1.07
N HIS A 28 -11.80 4.39 2.11
CA HIS A 28 -11.69 3.58 3.33
C HIS A 28 -12.22 4.30 4.57
N LEU A 29 -12.99 3.56 5.36
CA LEU A 29 -13.47 4.02 6.66
C LEU A 29 -12.45 3.73 7.77
N GLY A 30 -12.39 4.59 8.78
CA GLY A 30 -11.51 4.36 9.95
C GLY A 30 -10.01 4.39 9.63
N LEU A 31 -9.59 5.07 8.56
CA LEU A 31 -8.18 5.25 8.19
C LEU A 31 -7.44 6.07 9.27
N GLN A 32 -6.42 5.47 9.89
CA GLN A 32 -5.57 6.11 10.89
C GLN A 32 -4.16 6.38 10.37
N ILE A 33 -3.35 7.10 11.15
CA ILE A 33 -1.94 7.38 10.83
C ILE A 33 -1.15 6.09 10.59
N GLN A 34 -1.43 5.03 11.36
CA GLN A 34 -0.85 3.70 11.16
C GLN A 34 -1.15 3.11 9.77
N ASP A 35 -2.35 3.34 9.23
CA ASP A 35 -2.74 2.84 7.92
C ASP A 35 -2.07 3.63 6.80
N VAL A 36 -1.89 4.95 6.98
CA VAL A 36 -1.08 5.78 6.07
C VAL A 36 0.38 5.38 6.11
N TYR A 37 0.93 5.09 7.30
CA TYR A 37 2.28 4.55 7.45
C TYR A 37 2.43 3.26 6.67
N LYS A 38 1.50 2.31 6.84
CA LYS A 38 1.50 1.03 6.12
C LYS A 38 1.37 1.24 4.61
N LEU A 39 0.52 2.15 4.15
CA LEU A 39 0.38 2.51 2.73
C LEU A 39 1.71 2.99 2.16
N ILE A 40 2.34 3.98 2.80
CA ILE A 40 3.65 4.53 2.37
C ILE A 40 4.72 3.43 2.40
N TYR A 41 4.73 2.60 3.45
CA TYR A 41 5.66 1.49 3.57
C TYR A 41 5.49 0.51 2.40
N GLN A 42 4.27 0.05 2.12
CA GLN A 42 3.99 -0.84 0.99
C GLN A 42 4.33 -0.20 -0.36
N SER A 43 4.10 1.12 -0.51
CA SER A 43 4.45 1.86 -1.74
C SER A 43 5.96 1.93 -2.03
N VAL A 44 6.80 1.67 -1.03
CA VAL A 44 8.26 1.70 -1.14
C VAL A 44 8.85 0.29 -1.12
N PHE A 45 8.44 -0.53 -0.17
CA PHE A 45 9.04 -1.83 0.10
C PHE A 45 8.32 -3.01 -0.59
N GLY A 46 7.11 -2.80 -1.12
CA GLY A 46 6.32 -3.86 -1.74
C GLY A 46 6.03 -5.02 -0.79
N MET A 47 6.06 -6.25 -1.33
CA MET A 47 5.76 -7.48 -0.59
C MET A 47 6.96 -8.44 -0.45
N ARG A 48 8.18 -7.92 -0.32
CA ARG A 48 9.41 -8.74 -0.35
C ARG A 48 9.48 -9.88 0.66
N HIS A 49 8.79 -9.78 1.79
CA HIS A 49 8.71 -10.85 2.79
C HIS A 49 8.20 -12.18 2.19
N ILE A 50 7.47 -12.14 1.08
CA ILE A 50 7.02 -13.34 0.37
C ILE A 50 8.20 -14.21 -0.13
N LEU A 51 9.36 -13.60 -0.40
CA LEU A 51 10.54 -14.28 -0.93
C LEU A 51 11.28 -15.10 0.14
N GLU A 52 10.99 -14.87 1.43
CA GLU A 52 11.64 -15.59 2.54
C GLU A 52 11.16 -17.05 2.64
N ASN A 53 9.87 -17.29 2.36
CA ASN A 53 9.30 -18.64 2.33
C ASN A 53 8.14 -18.73 1.32
N PRO A 54 8.44 -18.85 0.01
CA PRO A 54 7.42 -18.92 -1.02
C PRO A 54 6.40 -20.06 -0.83
N PRO A 55 6.78 -21.30 -0.48
CA PRO A 55 5.81 -22.38 -0.27
C PRO A 55 4.79 -22.06 0.84
N ALA A 56 5.24 -21.51 1.96
CA ALA A 56 4.35 -21.10 3.03
C ALA A 56 3.42 -19.97 2.57
N ALA A 57 3.95 -18.97 1.87
CA ALA A 57 3.18 -17.85 1.37
C ALA A 57 2.09 -18.28 0.36
N LEU A 58 2.35 -19.23 -0.53
CA LEU A 58 1.35 -19.80 -1.44
C LEU A 58 0.23 -20.48 -0.65
N LYS A 59 0.58 -21.31 0.34
CA LYS A 59 -0.41 -21.98 1.19
C LYS A 59 -1.30 -20.97 1.94
N PHE A 60 -0.72 -19.90 2.48
CA PHE A 60 -1.48 -18.82 3.12
C PHE A 60 -2.38 -18.08 2.12
N LEU A 61 -1.90 -17.78 0.92
CA LEU A 61 -2.70 -17.13 -0.12
C LEU A 61 -3.89 -17.99 -0.53
N SER A 62 -3.69 -19.29 -0.75
CA SER A 62 -4.77 -20.23 -1.09
C SER A 62 -5.83 -20.27 0.00
N ALA A 63 -5.42 -20.44 1.26
CA ALA A 63 -6.36 -20.49 2.38
C ALA A 63 -7.13 -19.16 2.55
N GLU A 64 -6.48 -18.02 2.33
CA GLU A 64 -7.14 -16.71 2.38
C GLU A 64 -8.12 -16.53 1.23
N LEU A 65 -7.72 -16.86 -0.01
CA LEU A 65 -8.59 -16.77 -1.18
C LEU A 65 -9.81 -17.69 -1.04
N ASP A 66 -9.65 -18.87 -0.44
CA ASP A 66 -10.76 -19.78 -0.15
C ASP A 66 -11.71 -19.19 0.91
N ALA A 67 -11.17 -18.54 1.93
CA ALA A 67 -11.94 -17.98 3.05
C ALA A 67 -12.65 -16.66 2.74
N VAL A 68 -12.13 -15.84 1.82
CA VAL A 68 -12.78 -14.58 1.44
C VAL A 68 -14.06 -14.85 0.63
N GLU A 69 -15.07 -14.05 0.91
CA GLU A 69 -16.31 -14.01 0.13
C GLU A 69 -16.03 -13.45 -1.27
N ALA A 70 -16.67 -14.03 -2.30
CA ALA A 70 -16.61 -13.52 -3.65
C ALA A 70 -17.63 -12.40 -3.83
N VAL A 71 -17.17 -11.19 -4.15
CA VAL A 71 -18.03 -10.01 -4.37
C VAL A 71 -17.57 -9.24 -5.61
N ALA A 72 -18.43 -9.17 -6.64
CA ALA A 72 -18.09 -8.55 -7.92
C ALA A 72 -18.23 -7.02 -7.93
N ASP A 73 -19.06 -6.45 -7.07
CA ASP A 73 -19.39 -5.01 -7.06
C ASP A 73 -18.36 -4.15 -6.30
N GLU A 74 -17.14 -4.67 -6.10
CA GLU A 74 -16.02 -3.96 -5.47
C GLU A 74 -14.92 -3.70 -6.48
N ASP A 75 -14.16 -2.62 -6.30
CA ASP A 75 -13.02 -2.31 -7.16
C ASP A 75 -11.96 -3.43 -7.11
N LEU A 76 -11.58 -3.94 -8.28
CA LEU A 76 -10.58 -5.01 -8.41
C LEU A 76 -9.22 -4.59 -7.85
N SER A 77 -8.85 -3.31 -7.99
CA SER A 77 -7.59 -2.81 -7.49
C SER A 77 -7.63 -1.33 -7.12
N GLU A 78 -6.79 -0.96 -6.14
CA GLU A 78 -6.53 0.43 -5.78
C GLU A 78 -5.06 0.79 -5.98
N GLN A 79 -4.78 2.03 -6.40
CA GLN A 79 -3.42 2.53 -6.50
C GLN A 79 -2.86 2.86 -5.11
N ILE A 80 -1.63 2.43 -4.82
CA ILE A 80 -0.98 2.69 -3.52
C ILE A 80 0.34 3.44 -3.61
N SER A 81 0.89 3.65 -4.81
CA SER A 81 2.09 4.47 -5.00
C SER A 81 1.80 5.77 -5.73
N PHE A 82 2.58 6.81 -5.44
CA PHE A 82 2.46 8.13 -6.08
C PHE A 82 2.77 8.09 -7.59
N SER A 83 3.57 7.13 -8.02
CA SER A 83 3.91 6.88 -9.43
C SER A 83 2.87 6.03 -10.17
N GLY A 84 1.95 5.38 -9.46
CA GLY A 84 0.97 4.46 -10.05
C GLY A 84 1.48 3.05 -10.33
N GLU A 85 2.76 2.79 -10.06
CA GLU A 85 3.42 1.52 -10.33
C GLU A 85 2.98 0.37 -9.42
N LEU A 86 2.50 0.67 -8.21
CA LEU A 86 2.04 -0.33 -7.25
C LEU A 86 0.55 -0.18 -6.99
N ILE A 87 -0.12 -1.32 -6.96
CA ILE A 87 -1.53 -1.46 -6.64
C ILE A 87 -1.72 -2.42 -5.47
N ARG A 88 -2.87 -2.33 -4.81
CA ARG A 88 -3.45 -3.42 -4.02
C ARG A 88 -4.56 -4.05 -4.83
N LEU A 89 -4.44 -5.34 -5.14
CA LEU A 89 -5.49 -6.16 -5.72
C LEU A 89 -6.43 -6.63 -4.61
N ASN A 90 -7.74 -6.46 -4.78
CA ASN A 90 -8.77 -6.94 -3.86
C ASN A 90 -9.11 -8.42 -4.16
N LEU A 91 -8.96 -9.30 -3.17
CA LEU A 91 -9.20 -10.73 -3.34
C LEU A 91 -10.67 -11.08 -3.54
N ARG A 92 -11.60 -10.25 -3.05
CA ARG A 92 -13.06 -10.50 -3.14
C ARG A 92 -13.57 -10.44 -4.59
N PRO A 93 -13.38 -9.35 -5.36
CA PRO A 93 -13.71 -9.30 -6.78
C PRO A 93 -12.79 -10.15 -7.64
N TYR A 94 -11.53 -10.34 -7.24
CA TYR A 94 -10.63 -11.27 -7.92
C TYR A 94 -11.20 -12.70 -7.93
N LYS A 95 -11.71 -13.17 -6.78
CA LYS A 95 -12.37 -14.47 -6.65
C LYS A 95 -13.67 -14.52 -7.45
N ALA A 96 -14.49 -13.47 -7.39
CA ALA A 96 -15.75 -13.39 -8.14
C ALA A 96 -15.54 -13.48 -9.66
N ALA A 97 -14.42 -12.94 -10.15
CA ALA A 97 -14.02 -13.02 -11.54
C ALA A 97 -13.34 -14.35 -11.93
N GLY A 98 -13.27 -15.33 -11.02
CA GLY A 98 -12.65 -16.64 -11.29
C GLY A 98 -11.12 -16.60 -11.31
N GLY A 99 -10.49 -15.63 -10.64
CA GLY A 99 -9.05 -15.50 -10.57
C GLY A 99 -8.35 -16.69 -9.91
N GLY A 100 -7.29 -17.21 -10.55
CA GLY A 100 -6.54 -18.37 -10.10
C GLY A 100 -5.43 -18.03 -9.08
N VAL A 101 -5.33 -18.85 -8.02
CA VAL A 101 -4.37 -18.64 -6.93
C VAL A 101 -2.91 -18.71 -7.42
N ASP A 102 -2.61 -19.61 -8.35
CA ASP A 102 -1.25 -19.84 -8.84
C ASP A 102 -0.77 -18.65 -9.69
N GLU A 103 -1.62 -18.13 -10.57
CA GLU A 103 -1.34 -16.94 -11.38
C GLU A 103 -1.09 -15.72 -10.50
N LEU A 104 -1.96 -15.49 -9.52
CA LEU A 104 -1.79 -14.40 -8.55
C LEU A 104 -0.47 -14.54 -7.80
N PHE A 105 -0.15 -15.75 -7.34
CA PHE A 105 1.09 -16.00 -6.62
C PHE A 105 2.33 -15.74 -7.48
N GLN A 106 2.33 -16.15 -8.75
CA GLN A 106 3.43 -15.85 -9.67
C GLN A 106 3.61 -14.34 -9.88
N VAL A 107 2.52 -13.59 -10.02
CA VAL A 107 2.57 -12.13 -10.12
C VAL A 107 3.09 -11.48 -8.83
N MET A 108 2.70 -12.02 -7.66
CA MET A 108 3.23 -11.57 -6.36
C MET A 108 4.75 -11.79 -6.27
N LEU A 109 5.26 -12.96 -6.67
CA LEU A 109 6.69 -13.26 -6.68
C LEU A 109 7.48 -12.32 -7.61
N LEU A 110 7.01 -12.13 -8.84
CA LEU A 110 7.66 -11.23 -9.80
C LEU A 110 7.64 -9.77 -9.32
N SER A 111 6.53 -9.34 -8.72
CA SER A 111 6.40 -8.00 -8.12
C SER A 111 7.38 -7.80 -6.97
N ALA A 112 7.53 -8.81 -6.11
CA ALA A 112 8.45 -8.77 -4.98
C ALA A 112 9.92 -8.72 -5.43
N GLN A 113 10.29 -9.48 -6.46
CA GLN A 113 11.65 -9.50 -7.01
C GLN A 113 12.05 -8.15 -7.65
N GLN A 114 11.10 -7.43 -8.23
CA GLN A 114 11.35 -6.17 -8.93
C GLN A 114 11.20 -4.91 -8.05
N THR A 115 10.71 -5.06 -6.81
CA THR A 115 10.56 -3.93 -5.89
C THR A 115 11.84 -3.71 -5.06
N THR A 116 12.51 -2.58 -5.23
CA THR A 116 13.68 -2.19 -4.45
C THR A 116 13.29 -1.19 -3.36
N GLY A 117 12.98 -1.71 -2.17
CA GLY A 117 12.72 -0.89 -1.00
C GLY A 117 13.96 -0.10 -0.55
N ASP A 118 13.78 1.21 -0.38
CA ASP A 118 14.79 2.18 0.06
C ASP A 118 14.28 2.95 1.26
N ILE A 119 14.94 2.78 2.41
CA ILE A 119 14.58 3.45 3.66
C ILE A 119 14.70 4.97 3.55
N ASN A 120 15.67 5.52 2.81
CA ASN A 120 15.82 6.96 2.65
C ASN A 120 14.64 7.55 1.86
N ARG A 121 14.19 6.84 0.82
CA ARG A 121 12.97 7.18 0.08
C ARG A 121 11.74 7.13 0.99
N PHE A 122 11.59 6.07 1.78
CA PHE A 122 10.51 5.95 2.76
C PHE A 122 10.48 7.12 3.74
N LEU A 123 11.60 7.42 4.41
CA LEU A 123 11.72 8.50 5.38
C LEU A 123 11.42 9.87 4.75
N LYS A 124 11.86 10.08 3.51
CA LYS A 124 11.53 11.31 2.76
C LYS A 124 10.03 11.46 2.57
N ILE A 125 9.32 10.42 2.13
CA ILE A 125 7.87 10.45 1.90
C ILE A 125 7.13 10.63 3.24
N TRP A 126 7.55 9.90 4.27
CA TRP A 126 6.96 9.99 5.61
C TRP A 126 7.10 11.38 6.22
N ARG A 127 8.24 12.04 6.00
CA ARG A 127 8.44 13.44 6.41
C ARG A 127 7.50 14.39 5.67
N GLU A 128 7.31 14.21 4.37
CA GLU A 128 6.35 15.03 3.61
C GLU A 128 4.91 14.82 4.09
N PHE A 129 4.53 13.59 4.44
CA PHE A 129 3.24 13.30 5.07
C PHE A 129 3.11 14.06 6.40
N SER A 130 4.14 13.98 7.25
CA SER A 130 4.15 14.66 8.54
C SER A 130 3.96 16.18 8.38
N LEU A 131 4.62 16.80 7.39
CA LEU A 131 4.46 18.21 7.07
C LEU A 131 3.04 18.55 6.58
N LEU A 132 2.42 17.69 5.76
CA LEU A 132 1.05 17.90 5.30
C LEU A 132 0.03 17.87 6.46
N VAL A 133 0.28 17.05 7.48
CA VAL A 133 -0.55 17.02 8.70
C VAL A 133 -0.34 18.26 9.55
N THR A 134 0.92 18.65 9.83
CA THR A 134 1.20 19.85 10.65
C THR A 134 0.73 21.15 10.00
N GLU A 135 0.74 21.22 8.67
CA GLU A 135 0.18 22.33 7.89
C GLU A 135 -1.35 22.27 7.71
N LYS A 136 -2.03 21.29 8.35
CA LYS A 136 -3.48 21.08 8.26
C LYS A 136 -4.01 20.86 6.84
N LYS A 137 -3.16 20.33 5.94
CA LYS A 137 -3.57 19.92 4.58
C LYS A 137 -4.21 18.53 4.57
N LEU A 138 -3.91 17.71 5.58
CA LEU A 138 -4.54 16.44 5.85
C LEU A 138 -5.18 16.47 7.24
N ASN A 139 -6.39 15.93 7.35
CA ASN A 139 -7.16 15.96 8.59
C ASN A 139 -6.77 14.81 9.54
N PHE A 140 -5.55 14.86 10.05
CA PHE A 140 -5.07 13.99 11.14
C PHE A 140 -4.69 14.82 12.36
N ALA A 141 -4.83 14.24 13.55
CA ALA A 141 -4.46 14.92 14.78
C ALA A 141 -2.92 14.97 14.91
N VAL A 142 -2.39 16.16 15.19
CA VAL A 142 -0.94 16.41 15.21
C VAL A 142 -0.26 15.71 16.39
N ASP A 143 -0.93 15.66 17.55
CA ASP A 143 -0.52 14.92 18.73
C ASP A 143 -0.39 13.41 18.46
N GLN A 144 -1.39 12.81 17.82
CA GLN A 144 -1.34 11.40 17.40
C GLN A 144 -0.18 11.12 16.44
N LEU A 145 0.12 12.06 15.52
CA LEU A 145 1.27 11.94 14.64
C LEU A 145 2.59 12.02 15.41
N THR A 146 2.70 12.93 16.38
CA THR A 146 3.89 13.07 17.22
C THR A 146 4.17 11.79 18.02
N ASP A 147 3.16 11.22 18.65
CA ASP A 147 3.31 9.98 19.43
C ASP A 147 3.65 8.79 18.52
N PHE A 148 2.96 8.68 17.37
CA PHE A 148 3.26 7.63 16.40
C PHE A 148 4.67 7.74 15.84
N ASN A 149 5.16 8.96 15.57
CA ASN A 149 6.53 9.21 15.12
C ASN A 149 7.57 8.72 16.13
N ARG A 150 7.33 8.94 17.44
CA ARG A 150 8.21 8.41 18.49
C ARG A 150 8.24 6.89 18.45
N GLN A 151 7.07 6.26 18.40
CA GLN A 151 6.95 4.79 18.36
C GLN A 151 7.71 4.15 17.18
N ILE A 152 7.53 4.66 15.96
CA ILE A 152 8.21 4.10 14.78
C ILE A 152 9.72 4.38 14.79
N GLN A 153 10.16 5.48 15.40
CA GLN A 153 11.59 5.77 15.54
C GLN A 153 12.24 4.81 16.53
N ASP A 154 11.63 4.61 17.70
CA ASP A 154 12.14 3.71 18.76
C ASP A 154 12.21 2.25 18.29
N THR A 155 11.38 1.87 17.31
CA THR A 155 11.32 0.52 16.74
C THR A 155 12.00 0.38 15.38
N ASN A 156 12.73 1.40 14.93
CA ASN A 156 13.45 1.43 13.66
C ASN A 156 12.57 1.13 12.42
N TYR A 157 11.41 1.79 12.36
CA TYR A 157 10.48 1.78 11.23
C TYR A 157 10.04 0.37 10.79
N PRO A 158 9.38 -0.40 11.68
CA PRO A 158 8.98 -1.77 11.39
C PRO A 158 7.85 -1.82 10.36
N PRO A 159 7.69 -2.93 9.61
CA PRO A 159 6.45 -3.17 8.87
C PRO A 159 5.27 -3.28 9.86
N MET A 160 4.11 -2.73 9.49
CA MET A 160 2.94 -2.71 10.36
C MET A 160 1.71 -3.37 9.73
N HIS A 161 0.84 -3.90 10.60
CA HIS A 161 -0.51 -4.29 10.25
C HIS A 161 -1.44 -3.07 10.18
N HIS A 162 -2.63 -3.24 9.60
CA HIS A 162 -3.66 -2.20 9.64
C HIS A 162 -4.12 -1.96 11.08
N SER A 163 -4.57 -0.73 11.35
CA SER A 163 -5.17 -0.38 12.64
C SER A 163 -6.40 -1.25 12.92
N LEU A 164 -6.79 -1.37 14.19
CA LEU A 164 -8.01 -2.09 14.55
C LEU A 164 -9.25 -1.45 13.91
N ALA A 165 -9.34 -0.11 13.95
CA ALA A 165 -10.44 0.65 13.34
C ALA A 165 -10.58 0.34 11.84
N TYR A 166 -9.47 0.38 11.09
CA TYR A 166 -9.46 0.07 9.67
C TYR A 166 -9.84 -1.39 9.39
N ARG A 167 -9.33 -2.36 10.17
CA ARG A 167 -9.66 -3.78 9.98
C ARG A 167 -11.13 -4.08 10.22
N LEU A 168 -11.72 -3.50 11.27
CA LEU A 168 -13.13 -3.71 11.58
C LEU A 168 -14.05 -3.08 10.53
N ALA A 169 -13.68 -1.92 10.01
CA ALA A 169 -14.50 -1.19 9.05
C ALA A 169 -14.41 -1.74 7.61
N ASN A 170 -13.21 -2.14 7.16
CA ASN A 170 -12.97 -2.48 5.75
C ASN A 170 -12.69 -3.97 5.49
N ARG A 171 -12.39 -4.77 6.52
CA ARG A 171 -12.00 -6.20 6.40
C ARG A 171 -11.04 -6.46 5.22
N PRO A 172 -9.89 -5.77 5.18
CA PRO A 172 -9.04 -5.72 3.99
C PRO A 172 -8.49 -7.10 3.62
N ALA A 173 -8.71 -7.50 2.37
CA ALA A 173 -8.14 -8.71 1.78
C ALA A 173 -7.40 -8.33 0.48
N TYR A 174 -6.21 -7.76 0.64
CA TYR A 174 -5.46 -7.16 -0.46
C TYR A 174 -4.10 -7.82 -0.72
N ARG A 175 -3.62 -7.74 -1.97
CA ARG A 175 -2.25 -8.11 -2.37
C ARG A 175 -1.55 -6.98 -3.11
N VAL A 176 -0.32 -6.67 -2.69
CA VAL A 176 0.46 -5.57 -3.27
C VAL A 176 1.19 -6.05 -4.51
N LEU A 177 0.86 -5.53 -5.68
CA LEU A 177 1.43 -5.97 -6.95
C LEU A 177 2.02 -4.78 -7.72
N LEU A 178 3.03 -5.05 -8.56
CA LEU A 178 3.38 -4.12 -9.63
C LEU A 178 2.25 -4.12 -10.66
N ARG A 179 1.66 -2.95 -10.89
CA ARG A 179 0.54 -2.74 -11.81
C ARG A 179 0.79 -3.38 -13.16
N ARG A 180 1.93 -3.05 -13.77
CA ARG A 180 2.32 -3.55 -15.09
C ARG A 180 2.29 -5.09 -15.14
N ILE A 181 2.86 -5.77 -14.14
CA ILE A 181 2.92 -7.24 -14.13
C ILE A 181 1.53 -7.84 -13.94
N ALA A 182 0.70 -7.22 -13.09
CA ALA A 182 -0.67 -7.65 -12.87
C ALA A 182 -1.51 -7.53 -14.15
N GLU A 183 -1.51 -6.36 -14.79
CA GLU A 183 -2.23 -6.10 -16.04
C GLU A 183 -1.71 -6.97 -17.21
N GLU A 184 -0.41 -7.28 -17.24
CA GLU A 184 0.17 -8.16 -18.27
C GLU A 184 -0.16 -9.64 -18.08
N ARG A 185 -0.43 -10.12 -16.86
CA ARG A 185 -0.46 -11.56 -16.55
C ARG A 185 -1.74 -12.09 -15.91
N LEU A 186 -2.58 -11.24 -15.36
CA LEU A 186 -3.82 -11.66 -14.71
C LEU A 186 -5.00 -11.44 -15.65
N PRO A 187 -5.71 -12.52 -16.08
CA PRO A 187 -6.81 -12.42 -17.02
C PRO A 187 -7.97 -11.51 -16.58
N VAL A 188 -8.13 -11.32 -15.28
CA VAL A 188 -9.17 -10.46 -14.69
C VAL A 188 -9.04 -8.97 -15.04
N PHE A 189 -7.93 -8.55 -15.67
CA PHE A 189 -7.73 -7.19 -16.14
C PHE A 189 -8.02 -6.99 -17.65
N TYR A 190 -8.41 -8.05 -18.39
CA TYR A 190 -8.72 -7.99 -19.82
C TYR A 190 -10.20 -7.73 -20.11
#